data_AF-A0A756FTN9-F1
#
_entry.id   AF-A0A756FTN9-F1
#
_cell.length_a   1.000
_cell.length_b   1.000
_cell.length_c   1.000
_cell.angle_alpha   90.00
_cell.angle_beta   90.00
_cell.angle_gamma   90.00
#
_symmetry.space_group_name_H-M   'P 1'
#
loop_
_entity.id
_entity.type
_entity.pdbx_description
1 polymer ?
#
loop_
_entity_poly.entity_id
_entity_poly.type
_entity_poly.pdbx_seq_one_letter_code
_entity_poly.pdbx_strand_id
1 'polypeptide(L)'
;MKHVKFRVPIYRADVWVVIDEEEASRLASVKCGVFNDDFNMCGAVFFGNDNNVVWLPSDCTMRTMAHEAMHVVLNICHRRGVIVDTNNQEPVTYLTGHIVSEILRAHNKLKERRHDA
;
A
#
# COMPACT_ATOMS: atom_id res chain seq x y z
N MET A 1 6.81 7.06 -15.17
CA MET A 1 5.74 7.09 -14.14
C MET A 1 6.32 6.43 -12.90
N LYS A 2 6.57 7.18 -11.82
CA LYS A 2 7.30 6.65 -10.64
C LYS A 2 6.42 5.92 -9.61
N HIS A 3 5.11 6.15 -9.64
CA HIS A 3 4.14 5.53 -8.73
C HIS A 3 2.78 5.33 -9.43
N VAL A 4 1.92 4.50 -8.84
CA VAL A 4 0.52 4.31 -9.25
C VAL A 4 -0.38 4.63 -8.07
N LYS A 5 -1.46 5.39 -8.31
CA LYS A 5 -2.49 5.69 -7.31
C LYS A 5 -3.76 4.91 -7.63
N PHE A 6 -4.38 4.32 -6.62
CA PHE A 6 -5.75 3.84 -6.68
C PHE A 6 -6.55 4.33 -5.47
N ARG A 7 -7.88 4.29 -5.58
CA ARG A 7 -8.79 4.70 -4.51
C ARG A 7 -9.68 3.54 -4.10
N VAL A 8 -9.72 3.24 -2.82
CA VAL A 8 -10.59 2.22 -2.24
C VAL A 8 -12.04 2.73 -2.26
N PRO A 9 -12.98 2.08 -2.98
CA PRO A 9 -14.29 2.67 -3.29
C PRO A 9 -15.13 3.05 -2.06
N ILE A 10 -15.32 2.10 -1.13
CA ILE A 10 -16.23 2.27 0.02
C ILE A 10 -15.60 3.21 1.05
N TYR A 11 -14.32 2.99 1.35
CA TYR A 11 -13.62 3.72 2.40
C TYR A 11 -12.95 5.01 1.92
N ARG A 12 -13.07 5.33 0.63
CA ARG A 12 -12.51 6.54 -0.02
C ARG A 12 -11.06 6.81 0.37
N ALA A 13 -10.28 5.76 0.64
CA ALA A 13 -8.89 5.82 1.01
C ALA A 13 -8.03 5.83 -0.24
N ASP A 14 -7.09 6.76 -0.32
CA ASP A 14 -6.14 6.80 -1.41
C ASP A 14 -4.91 5.98 -1.05
N VAL A 15 -4.44 5.17 -1.99
CA VAL A 15 -3.27 4.30 -1.86
C VAL A 15 -2.32 4.58 -3.02
N TRP A 16 -1.06 4.86 -2.70
CA TRP A 16 0.02 5.05 -3.66
C TRP A 16 0.97 3.87 -3.58
N VAL A 17 1.20 3.20 -4.71
CA VAL A 17 2.15 2.09 -4.83
C VAL A 17 3.37 2.57 -5.58
N VAL A 18 4.56 2.21 -5.06
CA VAL A 18 5.85 2.64 -5.59
C VAL A 18 6.89 1.52 -5.40
N ILE A 19 7.84 1.43 -6.32
CA ILE A 19 8.93 0.43 -6.29
C ILE A 19 10.30 1.04 -5.93
N ASP A 20 10.43 2.35 -6.05
CA ASP A 20 11.66 3.12 -5.84
C ASP A 20 11.68 3.75 -4.45
N GLU A 21 12.81 3.65 -3.75
CA GLU A 21 12.95 4.09 -2.35
C GLU A 21 12.92 5.62 -2.22
N GLU A 22 13.58 6.34 -3.12
CA GLU A 22 13.60 7.81 -3.13
C GLU A 22 12.19 8.36 -3.33
N GLU A 23 11.46 7.82 -4.31
CA GLU A 23 10.07 8.20 -4.55
C GLU A 23 9.16 7.80 -3.38
N ALA A 24 9.40 6.65 -2.73
CA ALA A 24 8.66 6.23 -1.55
C ALA A 24 8.83 7.21 -0.39
N SER A 25 10.07 7.59 -0.07
CA SER A 25 10.38 8.58 0.96
C SER A 25 9.72 9.93 0.66
N ARG A 26 9.85 10.39 -0.59
CA ARG A 26 9.20 11.64 -1.06
C ARG A 26 7.69 11.60 -0.90
N LEU A 27 7.04 10.50 -1.31
CA LEU A 27 5.59 10.34 -1.20
C LEU A 27 5.14 10.21 0.25
N ALA A 28 5.85 9.45 1.09
CA ALA A 28 5.54 9.32 2.51
C ALA A 28 5.56 10.70 3.20
N SER A 29 6.56 11.53 2.89
CA SER A 29 6.66 12.89 3.43
C SER A 29 5.50 13.78 2.95
N VAL A 30 5.24 13.84 1.65
CA VAL A 30 4.25 14.76 1.07
C VAL A 30 2.80 14.30 1.30
N LYS A 31 2.55 12.99 1.33
CA LYS A 31 1.19 12.42 1.44
C LYS A 31 0.82 12.03 2.85
N CYS A 32 1.76 11.49 3.61
CA CYS A 32 1.49 10.98 4.94
C CYS A 32 2.05 11.88 6.05
N GLY A 33 2.95 12.83 5.74
CA GLY A 33 3.66 13.59 6.77
C GLY A 33 4.67 12.74 7.54
N VAL A 34 5.08 11.59 6.97
CA VAL A 34 6.01 10.63 7.58
C VAL A 34 7.32 10.67 6.80
N PHE A 35 8.44 10.88 7.51
CA PHE A 35 9.76 10.81 6.92
C PHE A 35 10.38 9.44 7.21
N ASN A 36 10.93 8.80 6.18
CA ASN A 36 11.70 7.56 6.31
C ASN A 36 12.83 7.57 5.28
N ASP A 37 14.05 7.34 5.74
CA ASP A 37 15.27 7.24 4.94
C ASP A 37 15.97 5.87 5.10
N ASP A 38 15.45 4.99 5.97
CA ASP A 38 15.92 3.62 6.14
C ASP A 38 14.95 2.61 5.48
N PHE A 39 15.41 1.97 4.40
CA PHE A 39 14.66 0.97 3.64
C PHE A 39 15.23 -0.45 3.81
N ASN A 40 15.84 -0.75 4.96
CA ASN A 40 16.34 -2.10 5.29
C ASN A 40 15.23 -3.11 5.65
N MET A 41 14.20 -3.21 4.81
CA MET A 41 13.02 -4.07 4.97
C MET A 41 12.52 -4.57 3.61
N CYS A 42 11.69 -5.61 3.60
CA CYS A 42 11.22 -6.21 2.33
C CYS A 42 10.07 -5.46 1.66
N GLY A 43 9.47 -4.49 2.34
CA GLY A 43 8.31 -3.71 1.94
C GLY A 43 7.90 -2.80 3.10
N ALA A 44 7.13 -1.75 2.81
CA ALA A 44 6.66 -0.82 3.83
C ALA A 44 5.33 -0.18 3.47
N VAL A 45 4.51 0.12 4.49
CA VAL A 45 3.36 1.02 4.38
C VAL A 45 3.57 2.21 5.31
N PHE A 46 3.60 3.41 4.71
CA PHE A 46 3.55 4.67 5.43
C PHE A 46 2.11 5.17 5.46
N PHE A 47 1.63 5.56 6.64
CA PHE A 47 0.27 6.03 6.83
C PHE A 47 0.23 7.36 7.59
N GLY A 48 -0.63 8.26 7.13
CA GLY A 48 -0.84 9.57 7.74
C GLY A 48 -1.65 10.47 6.80
N ASN A 49 -2.22 11.56 7.32
CA ASN A 49 -3.11 12.46 6.58
C ASN A 49 -4.15 11.74 5.70
N ASP A 50 -4.73 10.64 6.22
CA ASP A 50 -5.72 9.81 5.53
C ASP A 50 -5.23 9.07 4.27
N ASN A 51 -3.92 8.97 4.08
CA ASN A 51 -3.25 8.41 2.90
C ASN A 51 -2.38 7.20 3.26
N ASN A 52 -2.25 6.26 2.33
CA ASN A 52 -1.31 5.13 2.45
C ASN A 52 -0.30 5.14 1.30
N VAL A 53 1.00 5.15 1.61
CA VAL A 53 2.07 4.96 0.63
C VAL A 53 2.67 3.58 0.85
N VAL A 54 2.56 2.71 -0.15
CA VAL A 54 3.04 1.34 -0.16
C VAL A 54 4.30 1.27 -1.01
N TRP A 55 5.43 0.99 -0.38
CA TRP A 55 6.68 0.68 -1.06
C TRP A 55 6.88 -0.84 -1.12
N LEU A 56 7.13 -1.33 -2.34
CA LEU A 56 7.36 -2.74 -2.61
C LEU A 56 8.47 -2.86 -3.67
N PRO A 57 9.65 -3.42 -3.33
CA PRO A 57 10.74 -3.55 -4.30
C PRO A 57 10.31 -4.44 -5.48
N SER A 58 10.97 -4.27 -6.63
CA SER A 58 10.56 -4.89 -7.91
C SER A 58 10.59 -6.42 -7.90
N ASP A 59 11.41 -7.00 -7.03
CA ASP A 59 11.60 -8.44 -6.82
C ASP A 59 10.83 -9.00 -5.62
N CYS A 60 9.97 -8.18 -4.97
CA CYS A 60 9.17 -8.65 -3.85
C CYS A 60 8.24 -9.81 -4.24
N THR A 61 7.94 -10.64 -3.24
CA THR A 61 7.08 -11.81 -3.42
C THR A 61 5.61 -11.46 -3.18
N MET A 62 4.69 -12.29 -3.66
CA MET A 62 3.27 -12.20 -3.33
C MET A 62 3.01 -12.20 -1.81
N ARG A 63 3.84 -12.93 -1.04
CA ARG A 63 3.75 -12.94 0.42
C ARG A 63 3.98 -11.55 1.01
N THR A 64 5.00 -10.85 0.53
CA THR A 64 5.29 -9.48 0.94
C THR A 64 4.16 -8.54 0.54
N MET A 65 3.65 -8.64 -0.69
CA MET A 65 2.51 -7.83 -1.12
C MET A 65 1.27 -8.03 -0.24
N ALA A 66 0.96 -9.29 0.12
CA ALA A 66 -0.15 -9.60 1.02
C ALA A 66 0.06 -9.06 2.44
N HIS A 67 1.30 -9.08 2.93
CA HIS A 67 1.66 -8.49 4.22
C HIS A 67 1.40 -6.97 4.22
N GLU A 68 1.93 -6.24 3.24
CA GLU A 68 1.73 -4.78 3.16
C GLU A 68 0.27 -4.40 2.90
N ALA A 69 -0.47 -5.20 2.11
CA ALA A 69 -1.91 -5.02 1.94
C ALA A 69 -2.67 -5.07 3.25
N MET A 70 -2.27 -5.95 4.19
CA MET A 70 -2.90 -6.05 5.50
C MET A 70 -2.68 -4.78 6.33
N HIS A 71 -1.49 -4.16 6.28
CA HIS A 71 -1.26 -2.85 6.94
C HIS A 71 -2.21 -1.78 6.41
N VAL A 72 -2.40 -1.69 5.08
CA VAL A 72 -3.36 -0.76 4.47
C VAL A 72 -4.79 -1.01 4.97
N VAL A 73 -5.21 -2.28 5.04
CA VAL A 73 -6.54 -2.67 5.55
C VAL A 73 -6.72 -2.22 7.00
N LEU A 74 -5.73 -2.48 7.86
CA LEU A 74 -5.77 -2.08 9.26
C LEU A 74 -5.82 -0.55 9.42
N ASN A 75 -5.04 0.20 8.64
CA ASN A 75 -5.07 1.66 8.63
C ASN A 75 -6.44 2.21 8.20
N ILE A 76 -7.06 1.60 7.18
CA ILE A 76 -8.42 1.96 6.74
C ILE A 76 -9.44 1.69 7.85
N CYS A 77 -9.39 0.51 8.46
CA CYS A 77 -10.29 0.14 9.56
C CYS A 77 -10.15 1.12 10.73
N HIS A 78 -8.92 1.37 11.17
CA HIS A 78 -8.60 2.32 12.23
C HIS A 78 -9.18 3.71 11.94
N ARG A 79 -8.88 4.28 10.76
CA ARG A 79 -9.39 5.59 10.34
C ARG A 79 -10.92 5.66 10.36
N ARG A 80 -11.58 4.57 9.94
CA ARG A 80 -13.04 4.53 9.77
C ARG A 80 -13.78 4.14 11.05
N GLY A 81 -13.08 3.89 12.15
CA GLY A 81 -13.67 3.37 13.38
C GLY A 81 -14.28 1.97 13.19
N VAL A 82 -13.81 1.22 12.19
CA VAL A 82 -14.27 -0.15 11.95
C VAL A 82 -13.47 -1.06 12.88
N ILE A 83 -14.20 -1.72 13.79
CA ILE A 83 -13.63 -2.74 14.66
C ILE A 83 -13.43 -4.01 13.83
N VAL A 84 -12.20 -4.55 13.86
CA VAL A 84 -11.92 -5.87 13.28
C VAL A 84 -12.52 -6.92 14.20
N ASP A 85 -13.69 -7.43 13.84
CA ASP A 85 -14.39 -8.45 14.61
C ASP A 85 -13.78 -9.83 14.36
N THR A 86 -13.23 -10.44 15.41
CA THR A 86 -12.62 -11.76 15.33
C THR A 86 -13.65 -12.88 15.17
N ASN A 87 -14.93 -12.63 15.45
CA ASN A 87 -16.03 -13.56 15.21
C ASN A 87 -16.60 -13.46 13.78
N ASN A 88 -16.37 -12.34 13.09
CA ASN A 88 -16.80 -12.13 11.71
C ASN A 88 -15.69 -11.43 10.91
N GLN A 89 -14.77 -12.24 10.41
CA GLN A 89 -13.57 -11.76 9.72
C GLN A 89 -13.81 -11.51 8.21
N GLU A 90 -14.96 -11.92 7.67
CA GLU A 90 -15.30 -11.82 6.25
C GLU A 90 -15.14 -10.40 5.66
N PRO A 91 -15.60 -9.31 6.32
CA PRO A 91 -15.42 -7.97 5.75
C PRO A 91 -13.95 -7.59 5.57
N VAL A 92 -13.10 -8.00 6.52
CA VAL A 92 -11.66 -7.71 6.49
C VAL A 92 -10.99 -8.57 5.44
N THR A 93 -11.30 -9.86 5.34
CA THR A 93 -10.71 -10.76 4.34
C THR A 93 -11.07 -10.33 2.91
N TYR A 94 -12.32 -9.92 2.66
CA TYR A 94 -12.73 -9.35 1.37
C TYR A 94 -11.96 -8.07 1.03
N LEU A 95 -11.82 -7.15 2.00
CA LEU A 95 -11.06 -5.94 1.79
C LEU A 95 -9.59 -6.25 1.51
N THR A 96 -8.98 -7.17 2.25
CA THR A 96 -7.61 -7.63 2.02
C THR A 96 -7.43 -8.17 0.61
N GLY A 97 -8.32 -9.07 0.15
CA GLY A 97 -8.26 -9.60 -1.22
C GLY A 97 -8.35 -8.51 -2.28
N HIS A 98 -9.23 -7.52 -2.08
CA HIS A 98 -9.33 -6.37 -2.97
C HIS A 98 -8.03 -5.54 -3.00
N ILE A 99 -7.47 -5.20 -1.84
CA ILE A 99 -6.24 -4.39 -1.74
C ILE A 99 -5.04 -5.13 -2.35
N VAL A 100 -4.90 -6.45 -2.11
CA VAL A 100 -3.84 -7.26 -2.73
C VAL A 100 -3.95 -7.22 -4.25
N SER A 101 -5.15 -7.39 -4.80
CA SER A 101 -5.37 -7.33 -6.26
C SER A 101 -4.98 -5.98 -6.84
N GLU A 102 -5.35 -4.87 -6.19
CA GLU A 102 -5.02 -3.51 -6.67
C GLU A 102 -3.51 -3.21 -6.56
N ILE A 103 -2.87 -3.62 -5.47
CA ILE A 103 -1.42 -3.50 -5.30
C ILE A 103 -0.68 -4.32 -6.36
N LEU A 104 -1.10 -5.56 -6.64
CA LEU A 104 -0.49 -6.41 -7.66
C LEU A 104 -0.58 -5.77 -9.06
N ARG A 105 -1.76 -5.26 -9.43
CA ARG A 105 -1.97 -4.56 -10.70
C ARG A 105 -1.07 -3.33 -10.82
N ALA A 106 -0.98 -2.55 -9.75
CA ALA A 106 -0.13 -1.37 -9.69
C ALA A 106 1.37 -1.72 -9.79
N HIS A 107 1.82 -2.75 -9.06
CA HIS A 107 3.20 -3.21 -9.03
C HIS A 107 3.66 -3.75 -10.39
N ASN A 108 2.87 -4.61 -11.03
CA ASN A 108 3.17 -5.14 -12.37
C ASN A 108 3.32 -4.01 -13.40
N LYS A 109 2.41 -3.02 -13.38
CA LYS A 109 2.47 -1.86 -14.26
C LYS A 109 3.73 -1.01 -14.04
N LEU A 110 4.23 -0.94 -12.81
CA LEU A 110 5.48 -0.25 -12.49
C LEU A 110 6.70 -1.06 -12.95
N LYS A 111 6.68 -2.39 -12.81
CA LYS A 111 7.76 -3.26 -13.28
C LYS A 111 7.94 -3.22 -14.79
N GLU A 112 6.87 -3.39 -15.56
CA GLU A 112 6.90 -3.38 -17.03
C GLU A 112 7.61 -2.11 -17.54
N ARG A 113 7.25 -0.95 -17.00
CA ARG A 113 7.81 0.34 -17.43
C ARG A 113 9.24 0.60 -16.98
N ARG A 114 9.73 -0.10 -15.96
CA ARG A 114 11.15 -0.04 -15.56
C ARG A 114 12.01 -0.90 -16.48
N HIS A 115 11.44 -1.96 -17.07
CA HIS A 115 12.14 -2.75 -18.09
C HIS A 115 12.25 -2.02 -19.44
N ASP A 116 11.33 -1.09 -19.71
CA ASP A 116 11.31 -0.27 -20.93
C ASP A 116 12.12 1.04 -20.85
N ALA A 117 12.73 1.35 -19.69
CA ALA A 117 13.44 2.61 -19.40
C ALA A 117 14.93 2.37 -19.16
#